data_AF-A0A947C9H4-F1
#
_entry.id   AF-A0A947C9H4-F1
#
_cell.length_a   1.000
_cell.length_b   1.000
_cell.length_c   1.000
_cell.angle_alpha   90.00
_cell.angle_beta   90.00
_cell.angle_gamma   90.00
#
_symmetry.space_group_name_H-M   'P 1'
#
loop_
_entity.id
_entity.type
_entity.pdbx_description
1 polymer ?
#
loop_
_entity_poly.entity_id
_entity_poly.type
_entity_poly.pdbx_seq_one_letter_code
_entity_poly.pdbx_strand_id
1 'polypeptide(L)'
;TGNPAMPMPVPMPDVLTGMPGMKTMATGMMKSMFKKKGVATIKELLDVAVELEVRLIACQMTMDVFGFEESDFIDGVEFGGAAAFLSDARKSHVTLFI
;
A
#
# COMPACT_ATOMS: atom_id res chain seq x y z
N THR A 1 -1.28 4.20 6.84
CA THR A 1 -2.35 4.65 7.78
C THR A 1 -3.53 3.73 7.60
N GLY A 2 -3.96 3.03 8.66
CA GLY A 2 -5.05 2.04 8.56
C GLY A 2 -6.38 2.71 8.25
N ASN A 3 -7.16 2.10 7.35
CA ASN A 3 -8.51 2.51 7.02
C ASN A 3 -9.40 2.53 8.29
N PRO A 4 -10.05 3.66 8.63
CA PRO A 4 -10.99 3.75 9.75
C PRO A 4 -12.17 2.77 9.67
N ALA A 5 -12.52 2.30 8.47
CA ALA A 5 -13.61 1.36 8.23
C ALA A 5 -13.22 -0.13 8.41
N MET A 6 -11.96 -0.44 8.74
CA MET A 6 -11.58 -1.80 9.08
C MET A 6 -12.21 -2.16 10.45
N PRO A 7 -13.02 -3.23 10.56
CA PRO A 7 -13.54 -3.66 11.85
C PRO A 7 -12.38 -4.11 12.73
N MET A 8 -11.97 -3.22 13.63
CA MET A 8 -11.00 -3.55 14.66
C MET A 8 -11.65 -4.59 15.59
N PRO A 9 -10.92 -5.61 16.07
CA PRO A 9 -11.48 -6.64 16.96
C PRO A 9 -11.84 -6.09 18.34
N VAL A 10 -11.60 -4.80 18.59
CA VAL A 10 -12.12 -4.04 19.72
C VAL A 10 -12.81 -2.80 19.15
N PRO A 11 -14.11 -2.57 19.40
CA PRO A 11 -14.79 -1.34 18.99
C PRO A 11 -14.23 -0.19 19.84
N MET A 12 -13.30 0.56 19.25
CA MET A 12 -12.71 1.73 19.90
C MET A 12 -13.53 2.96 19.49
N PRO A 13 -14.05 3.77 20.44
CA PRO A 13 -14.69 5.04 20.10
C PRO A 13 -13.77 5.90 19.24
N ASP A 14 -14.29 6.60 18.23
CA ASP A 14 -13.49 7.38 17.28
C ASP A 14 -12.52 8.36 17.97
N VAL A 15 -12.95 8.96 19.08
CA VAL A 15 -12.11 9.83 19.95
C VAL A 15 -10.85 9.12 20.48
N LEU A 16 -10.96 7.82 20.79
CA LEU A 16 -9.87 7.02 21.36
C LEU A 16 -8.86 6.59 20.28
N THR A 17 -9.27 6.49 19.01
CA THR A 17 -8.36 6.23 17.88
C THR A 17 -7.42 7.40 17.57
N GLY A 18 -7.81 8.61 17.99
CA GLY A 18 -7.01 9.83 17.91
C GLY A 18 -5.97 9.99 19.02
N MET A 19 -6.02 9.17 20.09
CA MET A 19 -5.08 9.32 21.21
C MET A 19 -3.65 8.91 20.83
N PRO A 20 -2.62 9.65 21.30
CA PRO A 20 -1.22 9.31 21.06
C PRO A 20 -0.92 7.88 21.54
N GLY A 21 -0.37 7.03 20.65
CA GLY A 21 0.00 5.65 20.96
C GLY A 21 -1.01 4.57 20.56
N MET A 22 -2.29 4.90 20.39
CA MET A 22 -3.33 3.92 20.01
C MET A 22 -3.09 3.34 18.60
N LYS A 23 -2.61 4.17 17.67
CA LYS A 23 -2.25 3.75 16.29
C LYS A 23 -1.12 2.72 16.27
N THR A 24 -0.13 2.88 17.15
CA THR A 24 1.02 1.97 17.24
C THR A 24 0.59 0.63 17.83
N MET A 25 -0.25 0.65 18.86
CA MET A 25 -0.83 -0.56 19.46
C MET A 25 -1.68 -1.34 18.44
N ALA A 26 -2.57 -0.64 17.72
CA ALA A 26 -3.40 -1.24 16.68
C ALA A 26 -2.55 -1.90 15.57
N THR A 27 -1.51 -1.21 15.11
CA THR A 27 -0.57 -1.73 14.11
C THR A 27 0.17 -2.98 14.62
N GLY A 28 0.62 -2.96 15.88
CA GLY A 28 1.29 -4.10 16.50
C GLY A 28 0.38 -5.32 16.63
N MET A 29 -0.88 -5.11 17.04
CA MET A 29 -1.87 -6.17 17.15
C MET A 29 -2.17 -6.78 15.78
N MET A 30 -2.36 -5.97 14.74
CA MET A 30 -2.59 -6.45 13.37
C MET A 30 -1.41 -7.28 12.86
N LYS A 31 -0.17 -6.80 13.03
CA LYS A 31 1.04 -7.55 12.66
C LYS A 31 1.15 -8.89 13.39
N SER A 32 0.82 -8.92 14.69
CA SER A 32 0.81 -10.15 15.49
C SER A 32 -0.23 -11.15 14.98
N MET A 33 -1.44 -10.69 14.64
CA MET A 33 -2.50 -11.53 14.08
C MET A 33 -2.11 -12.12 12.72
N PHE A 34 -1.51 -11.31 11.84
CA PHE A 34 -1.02 -11.74 10.53
C PHE A 34 0.06 -12.83 10.70
N LYS A 35 1.03 -12.60 11.59
CA LYS A 35 2.08 -13.57 11.90
C LYS A 35 1.52 -14.89 12.45
N LYS A 36 0.55 -14.83 13.38
CA LYS A 36 -0.12 -16.03 13.94
C LYS A 36 -0.87 -16.85 12.88
N LYS A 37 -1.37 -16.20 11.83
CA LYS A 37 -2.10 -16.84 10.74
C LYS A 37 -1.20 -17.21 9.55
N GLY A 38 0.12 -16.99 9.64
CA GLY A 38 1.05 -17.28 8.56
C GLY A 38 0.86 -16.39 7.34
N VAL A 39 0.29 -15.19 7.49
CA VAL A 39 0.11 -14.24 6.40
C VAL A 39 1.44 -13.53 6.13
N ALA A 40 1.84 -13.50 4.86
CA ALA A 40 3.03 -12.78 4.42
C ALA A 40 2.94 -11.28 4.74
N THR A 41 4.09 -10.69 5.04
CA THR A 41 4.25 -9.26 5.24
C THR A 41 4.18 -8.51 3.90
N ILE A 42 3.93 -7.20 3.95
CA ILE A 42 3.88 -6.36 2.76
C ILE A 42 5.21 -6.44 1.97
N LYS A 43 6.34 -6.51 2.66
CA LYS A 43 7.65 -6.63 2.01
C LYS A 43 7.78 -7.95 1.27
N GLU A 44 7.44 -9.08 1.91
CA GLU A 44 7.45 -10.39 1.26
C GLU A 44 6.50 -10.44 0.04
N LEU A 45 5.33 -9.81 0.14
CA LEU A 45 4.39 -9.72 -0.99
C LEU A 45 4.94 -8.86 -2.13
N LEU A 46 5.66 -7.77 -1.82
CA LEU A 46 6.32 -6.93 -2.81
C LEU A 46 7.47 -7.69 -3.51
N ASP A 47 8.30 -8.39 -2.74
CA ASP A 47 9.41 -9.20 -3.28
C ASP A 47 8.87 -10.27 -4.23
N VAL A 48 7.79 -10.98 -3.84
CA VAL A 48 7.10 -11.94 -4.72
C VAL A 48 6.50 -11.28 -5.96
N ALA A 49 5.94 -10.07 -5.86
CA ALA A 49 5.41 -9.37 -7.03
C ALA A 49 6.51 -9.02 -8.04
N VAL A 50 7.69 -8.63 -7.56
CA VAL A 50 8.87 -8.37 -8.40
C VAL A 50 9.36 -9.67 -9.04
N GLU A 51 9.45 -10.77 -8.29
CA GLU A 51 9.82 -12.09 -8.82
C GLU A 51 8.86 -12.60 -9.89
N LEU A 52 7.58 -12.22 -9.81
CA LEU A 52 6.54 -12.56 -10.79
C LEU A 52 6.47 -11.56 -11.96
N GLU A 53 7.47 -10.69 -12.11
CA GLU A 53 7.57 -9.70 -13.21
C GLU A 53 6.35 -8.76 -13.29
N VAL A 54 5.74 -8.44 -12.14
CA VAL A 54 4.65 -7.45 -12.08
C VAL A 54 5.22 -6.09 -12.48
N ARG A 55 4.60 -5.44 -13.48
CA ARG A 55 4.94 -4.08 -13.87
C ARG A 55 4.51 -3.08 -12.78
N LEU A 56 5.49 -2.53 -12.09
CA LEU A 56 5.29 -1.49 -11.08
C LEU A 56 5.50 -0.12 -11.73
N ILE A 57 4.48 0.74 -11.67
CA ILE A 57 4.51 2.07 -12.30
C ILE A 57 4.30 3.14 -11.22
N ALA A 58 5.30 4.01 -11.02
CA ALA A 58 5.18 5.17 -10.17
C ALA A 58 4.55 6.35 -10.93
N CYS A 59 3.60 7.02 -10.28
CA CYS A 59 2.92 8.18 -10.84
C CYS A 59 3.86 9.39 -10.83
N GLN A 60 4.24 9.87 -12.01
CA GLN A 60 5.19 10.97 -12.17
C GLN A 60 4.73 12.24 -11.45
N MET A 61 3.45 12.63 -11.60
CA MET A 61 2.92 13.80 -10.91
C MET A 61 2.99 13.67 -9.38
N THR A 62 2.82 12.45 -8.86
CA THR A 62 2.94 12.21 -7.42
C THR A 62 4.39 12.34 -6.97
N MET A 63 5.35 11.84 -7.74
CA MET A 63 6.77 12.02 -7.44
C MET A 63 7.13 13.50 -7.37
N ASP A 64 6.71 14.29 -8.35
CA ASP A 64 6.98 15.73 -8.41
C ASP A 64 6.37 16.48 -7.21
N VAL A 65 5.15 16.12 -6.79
CA VAL A 65 4.46 16.75 -5.65
C VAL A 65 5.14 16.46 -4.32
N PHE A 66 5.63 15.23 -4.14
CA PHE A 66 6.28 14.81 -2.89
C PHE A 66 7.80 14.99 -2.90
N GLY A 67 8.39 15.34 -4.05
CA GLY A 67 9.82 15.54 -4.20
C GLY A 67 10.64 14.25 -4.13
N PHE A 68 10.11 13.14 -4.64
CA PHE A 68 10.85 11.88 -4.71
C PHE A 68 11.71 11.82 -5.96
N GLU A 69 12.93 11.31 -5.82
CA GLU A 69 13.84 11.04 -6.92
C GLU A 69 13.72 9.58 -7.38
N GLU A 70 14.14 9.26 -8.61
CA GLU A 70 14.10 7.88 -9.11
C GLU A 70 14.89 6.91 -8.23
N SER A 71 15.94 7.38 -7.56
CA SER A 71 16.75 6.60 -6.62
C SER A 71 16.05 6.24 -5.30
N ASP A 72 14.90 6.84 -5.01
CA ASP A 72 14.09 6.50 -3.83
C ASP A 72 13.23 5.24 -4.04
N PHE A 73 13.14 4.75 -5.29
CA PHE A 73 12.35 3.60 -5.67
C PHE A 73 13.18 2.33 -5.78
N ILE A 74 12.50 1.18 -5.73
CA ILE A 74 13.15 -0.12 -5.99
C ILE A 74 13.49 -0.25 -7.48
N ASP A 75 14.47 -1.09 -7.78
CA ASP A 75 14.86 -1.37 -9.16
C ASP A 75 13.69 -1.93 -9.98
N GLY A 76 13.60 -1.52 -11.25
CA GLY A 76 12.59 -2.01 -12.20
C GLY A 76 11.25 -1.27 -12.15
N VAL A 77 11.13 -0.19 -11.39
CA VAL A 77 9.95 0.70 -11.43
C VAL A 77 9.96 1.53 -12.72
N GLU A 78 8.82 1.54 -13.41
CA GLU A 78 8.55 2.42 -14.55
C GLU A 78 7.90 3.73 -14.07
N PHE A 79 8.02 4.80 -14.85
CA PHE A 79 7.43 6.10 -14.52
C PHE A 79 6.36 6.48 -15.54
N GLY A 80 5.18 6.86 -15.06
CA GLY A 80 4.03 7.14 -15.92
C GLY A 80 3.06 8.16 -15.34
N GLY A 81 2.36 8.86 -16.24
CA GLY A 81 1.27 9.78 -15.88
C GLY A 81 -0.11 9.12 -15.97
N ALA A 82 -1.15 9.90 -15.65
CA ALA A 82 -2.54 9.44 -15.71
C ALA A 82 -2.94 8.89 -17.09
N ALA A 83 -2.42 9.45 -18.19
CA ALA A 83 -2.69 8.97 -19.54
C ALA A 83 -2.14 7.55 -19.79
N ALA A 84 -0.96 7.23 -19.25
CA ALA A 84 -0.37 5.90 -19.34
C ALA A 84 -1.22 4.88 -18.57
N PHE A 85 -1.61 5.22 -17.33
CA PHE A 85 -2.53 4.39 -16.54
C PHE A 85 -3.85 4.13 -17.27
N LEU A 86 -4.49 5.17 -17.82
CA LEU A 86 -5.76 5.03 -18.53
C LEU A 86 -5.63 4.19 -19.81
N SER A 87 -4.51 4.27 -20.53
CA SER A 87 -4.24 3.42 -21.70
C SER A 87 -4.17 1.94 -21.33
N ASP A 88 -3.53 1.61 -20.22
CA ASP A 88 -3.38 0.23 -19.75
C ASP A 88 -4.67 -0.28 -19.09
N ALA A 89 -5.31 0.53 -18.24
CA ALA A 89 -6.60 0.22 -17.61
C ALA A 89 -7.70 -0.09 -18.64
N ARG A 90 -7.71 0.62 -19.77
CA ARG A 90 -8.65 0.35 -20.88
C ARG A 90 -8.47 -1.01 -21.54
N LYS A 91 -7.26 -1.59 -21.47
CA LYS A 91 -6.94 -2.90 -22.04
C LYS A 91 -7.11 -4.02 -21.01
N SER A 92 -7.07 -3.69 -19.73
CA SER A 92 -7.22 -4.65 -18.62
C SER A 92 -8.65 -5.14 -18.48
N HIS A 93 -8.81 -6.43 -18.21
CA HIS A 93 -10.12 -7.02 -17.91
C HIS A 93 -10.69 -6.57 -16.56
N VAL A 94 -9.79 -6.29 -15.60
CA VAL A 94 -10.13 -5.82 -14.25
C VAL A 94 -9.22 -4.67 -13.90
N THR A 95 -9.80 -3.57 -13.39
CA THR A 95 -9.07 -2.43 -12.85
C THR A 95 -9.66 -2.09 -11.48
N LEU A 96 -8.81 -1.95 -10.46
CA LEU A 96 -9.20 -1.64 -9.09
C LEU A 96 -8.56 -0.33 -8.66
N PHE A 97 -9.28 0.43 -7.82
CA PHE A 97 -8.74 1.59 -7.10
C PHE A 97 -8.81 1.27 -5.60
N ILE A 98 -7.64 1.24 -4.93
CA ILE A 98 -7.46 0.75 -3.56
C ILE A 98 -7.01 1.90 -2.65
#